data_AF-A0A310SL98-F1
#
_entry.id   AF-A0A310SL98-F1
#
_cell.length_a   1.000
_cell.length_b   1.000
_cell.length_c   1.000
_cell.angle_alpha   90.00
_cell.angle_beta   90.00
_cell.angle_gamma   90.00
#
_symmetry.space_group_name_H-M   'P 1'
#
loop_
_entity.id
_entity.type
_entity.pdbx_description
1 polymer ?
#
loop_
_entity_poly.entity_id
_entity_poly.type
_entity_poly.pdbx_seq_one_letter_code
_entity_poly.pdbx_strand_id
1 'polypeptide(L)'
;MEKRNSSNKEDRQVFQYFVAKQNTILMCISGECDKNVNTLRLGMLVEAVEDLGDSALKIRVIDTTGSEIWRGTEWRCHRFDLISVTPEVWKFLPAVSVPQERVRLANYKHLCEELMSLVINDTVWYCADPLGCTKYLAIIKYIGPVPQLGQGYYFGLDLLECQESSKTALLSKEYFVSTHSEGRFATLSNIFPLKPDGPTGLAKADKNYLIKIETGSNCTNDKKKSVLDTIPPVLLERFTTFDDNKNNNRDQRSLPKEYLQSMKSTTHENDSNVIKSTTTH
;
A
#
# COMPACT_ATOMS: atom_id res chain seq x y z
N MET A 1 -56.15 17.18 -21.70
CA MET A 1 -54.86 16.58 -22.10
C MET A 1 -53.78 17.21 -21.25
N GLU A 2 -53.26 16.43 -20.31
CA GLU A 2 -52.33 16.85 -19.27
C GLU A 2 -50.94 17.17 -19.85
N LYS A 3 -50.40 18.32 -19.49
CA LYS A 3 -48.98 18.64 -19.67
C LYS A 3 -48.20 17.92 -18.57
N ARG A 4 -47.48 16.85 -18.95
CA ARG A 4 -46.47 16.23 -18.10
C ARG A 4 -45.28 17.18 -17.99
N ASN A 5 -45.17 17.82 -16.83
CA ASN A 5 -43.93 18.45 -16.38
C ASN A 5 -42.90 17.35 -16.11
N SER A 6 -41.92 17.21 -17.00
CA SER A 6 -40.69 16.46 -16.75
C SER A 6 -39.82 17.27 -15.79
N SER A 7 -40.02 17.09 -14.49
CA SER A 7 -39.05 17.53 -13.49
C SER A 7 -37.85 16.58 -13.55
N ASN A 8 -36.79 16.98 -14.25
CA ASN A 8 -35.47 16.40 -14.08
C ASN A 8 -35.00 16.74 -12.66
N LYS A 9 -35.39 15.90 -11.69
CA LYS A 9 -34.61 15.76 -10.47
C LYS A 9 -33.31 15.10 -10.91
N GLU A 10 -32.24 15.88 -10.97
CA GLU A 10 -30.91 15.29 -10.78
C GLU A 10 -30.96 14.62 -9.41
N ASP A 11 -31.27 13.33 -9.38
CA ASP A 11 -31.04 12.49 -8.22
C ASP A 11 -29.56 12.65 -7.90
N ARG A 12 -29.26 13.43 -6.86
CA ARG A 12 -27.91 13.55 -6.31
C ARG A 12 -27.48 12.15 -5.92
N GLN A 13 -26.80 11.46 -6.83
CA GLN A 13 -26.25 10.15 -6.59
C GLN A 13 -25.23 10.29 -5.48
N VAL A 14 -25.59 9.84 -4.28
CA VAL A 14 -24.70 9.87 -3.13
C VAL A 14 -23.72 8.73 -3.31
N PHE A 15 -22.54 9.04 -3.85
CA PHE A 15 -21.45 8.08 -3.96
C PHE A 15 -21.05 7.60 -2.57
N GLN A 16 -20.98 6.27 -2.40
CA GLN A 16 -20.39 5.65 -1.21
C GLN A 16 -18.98 5.19 -1.56
N TYR A 17 -18.05 5.47 -0.65
CA TYR A 17 -16.63 5.20 -0.86
C TYR A 17 -16.18 4.01 -0.03
N PHE A 18 -15.31 3.18 -0.60
CA PHE A 18 -14.81 1.99 0.08
C PHE A 18 -13.33 1.71 -0.20
N VAL A 19 -12.73 0.95 0.71
CA VAL A 19 -11.41 0.33 0.55
C VAL A 19 -11.55 -1.18 0.51
N ALA A 20 -10.88 -1.84 -0.43
CA ALA A 20 -10.84 -3.30 -0.51
C ALA A 20 -10.14 -3.89 0.71
N LYS A 21 -10.86 -4.69 1.50
CA LYS A 21 -10.35 -5.34 2.72
C LYS A 21 -9.33 -6.43 2.42
N GLN A 22 -9.52 -7.12 1.30
CA GLN A 22 -8.75 -8.28 0.87
C GLN A 22 -8.73 -8.37 -0.66
N ASN A 23 -8.02 -9.37 -1.18
CA ASN A 23 -8.08 -9.67 -2.61
C ASN A 23 -9.44 -10.31 -2.93
N THR A 24 -10.18 -9.71 -3.85
CA THR A 24 -11.54 -10.14 -4.21
C THR A 24 -11.68 -10.26 -5.71
N ILE A 25 -12.39 -11.29 -6.15
CA ILE A 25 -12.71 -11.48 -7.56
C ILE A 25 -13.91 -10.61 -7.92
N LEU A 26 -13.75 -9.80 -8.96
CA LEU A 26 -14.77 -8.94 -9.54
C LEU A 26 -15.29 -9.53 -10.83
N MET A 27 -16.59 -9.37 -11.08
CA MET A 27 -17.23 -9.69 -12.35
C MET A 27 -17.55 -8.40 -13.10
N CYS A 28 -17.15 -8.28 -14.36
CA CYS A 28 -17.48 -7.11 -15.17
C CYS A 28 -19.00 -7.02 -15.38
N ILE A 29 -19.57 -5.82 -15.22
CA ILE A 29 -20.97 -5.53 -15.50
C ILE A 29 -21.10 -4.76 -16.82
N SER A 30 -20.22 -3.77 -17.01
CA SER A 30 -20.27 -2.83 -18.16
C SER A 30 -18.91 -2.18 -18.40
N GLY A 31 -18.73 -1.68 -19.62
CA GLY A 31 -17.50 -1.08 -20.11
C GLY A 31 -16.72 -2.02 -21.05
N GLU A 32 -15.81 -1.45 -21.84
CA GLU A 32 -14.93 -2.24 -22.70
C GLU A 32 -13.86 -2.93 -21.84
N CYS A 33 -13.96 -4.24 -21.73
CA CYS A 33 -12.95 -5.04 -21.03
C CYS A 33 -12.78 -6.40 -21.72
N ASP A 34 -11.54 -6.74 -22.08
CA ASP A 34 -11.22 -8.04 -22.68
C ASP A 34 -11.41 -9.21 -21.69
N LYS A 35 -11.57 -8.92 -20.40
CA LYS A 35 -11.69 -9.90 -19.32
C LYS A 35 -12.97 -9.67 -18.53
N ASN A 36 -13.84 -10.67 -18.52
CA ASN A 36 -15.08 -10.65 -17.73
C ASN A 36 -14.85 -10.73 -16.22
N VAL A 37 -13.61 -11.02 -15.80
CA VAL A 37 -13.22 -11.23 -14.41
C VAL A 37 -11.89 -10.53 -14.14
N ASN A 38 -11.77 -9.88 -12.99
CA ASN A 38 -10.52 -9.29 -12.54
C ASN A 38 -10.37 -9.34 -11.02
N THR A 39 -9.17 -9.12 -10.50
CA THR A 39 -8.91 -9.15 -9.05
C THR A 39 -8.80 -7.73 -8.52
N LEU A 40 -9.76 -7.33 -7.67
CA LEU A 40 -9.62 -6.18 -6.80
C LEU A 40 -8.60 -6.53 -5.73
N ARG A 41 -7.47 -5.85 -5.71
CA ARG A 41 -6.41 -6.14 -4.73
C ARG A 41 -6.69 -5.43 -3.41
N LEU A 42 -6.17 -6.01 -2.33
CA LEU A 42 -6.20 -5.41 -1.00
C LEU A 42 -5.77 -3.94 -1.04
N GLY A 43 -6.52 -3.08 -0.34
CA GLY A 43 -6.27 -1.66 -0.22
C GLY A 43 -6.57 -0.85 -1.48
N MET A 44 -7.10 -1.44 -2.55
CA MET A 44 -7.60 -0.65 -3.69
C MET A 44 -8.84 0.16 -3.29
N LEU A 45 -9.00 1.31 -3.93
CA LEU A 45 -10.06 2.28 -3.64
C LEU A 45 -11.20 2.09 -4.63
N VAL A 46 -12.45 2.12 -4.16
CA VAL A 46 -13.62 1.93 -5.02
C VAL A 46 -14.76 2.87 -4.65
N GLU A 47 -15.51 3.28 -5.66
CA GLU A 47 -16.76 4.01 -5.53
C GLU A 47 -17.91 3.05 -5.80
N ALA A 48 -18.91 2.99 -4.92
CA ALA A 48 -20.16 2.31 -5.23
C ALA A 48 -21.07 3.25 -6.03
N VAL A 49 -21.50 2.76 -7.19
CA VAL A 49 -22.41 3.45 -8.11
C VAL A 49 -23.86 3.08 -7.79
N GLU A 50 -24.10 1.80 -7.49
CA GLU A 50 -25.45 1.25 -7.30
C GLU A 50 -25.40 0.06 -6.32
N ASP A 51 -26.45 -0.08 -5.51
CA ASP A 51 -26.68 -1.27 -4.69
C ASP A 51 -27.52 -2.27 -5.48
N LEU A 52 -26.95 -3.46 -5.76
CA LEU A 52 -27.59 -4.46 -6.60
C LEU A 52 -28.45 -5.44 -5.80
N GLY A 53 -28.61 -5.23 -4.49
CA GLY A 53 -29.22 -6.20 -3.59
C GLY A 53 -28.30 -7.39 -3.29
N ASP A 54 -28.74 -8.29 -2.41
CA ASP A 54 -28.01 -9.50 -2.00
C ASP A 54 -26.55 -9.24 -1.58
N SER A 55 -26.32 -8.12 -0.90
CA SER A 55 -24.99 -7.66 -0.47
C SER A 55 -23.98 -7.45 -1.61
N ALA A 56 -24.45 -7.30 -2.85
CA ALA A 56 -23.63 -6.97 -4.00
C ALA A 56 -23.73 -5.49 -4.36
N LEU A 57 -22.61 -4.90 -4.75
CA LEU A 57 -22.49 -3.52 -5.21
C LEU A 57 -21.98 -3.50 -6.65
N LYS A 58 -22.52 -2.56 -7.41
CA LYS A 58 -21.90 -2.09 -8.65
C LYS A 58 -20.88 -1.02 -8.30
N ILE A 59 -19.62 -1.27 -8.61
CA ILE A 59 -18.51 -0.41 -8.22
C ILE A 59 -17.70 0.07 -9.42
N ARG A 60 -17.05 1.22 -9.26
CA ARG A 60 -15.94 1.68 -10.10
C ARG A 60 -14.66 1.66 -9.28
N VAL A 61 -13.59 1.16 -9.89
CA VAL A 61 -12.29 1.09 -9.23
C VAL A 61 -11.53 2.38 -9.49
N ILE A 62 -11.05 3.00 -8.42
CA ILE A 62 -10.22 4.21 -8.47
C ILE A 62 -8.77 3.77 -8.44
N ASP A 63 -8.18 3.75 -9.63
CA ASP A 63 -6.81 3.31 -9.79
C ASP A 63 -5.82 4.47 -9.63
N THR A 64 -5.05 4.42 -8.54
CA THR A 64 -3.95 5.36 -8.29
C THR A 64 -2.71 5.04 -9.13
N THR A 65 -2.67 3.90 -9.83
CA THR A 65 -1.54 3.44 -10.64
C THR A 65 -1.71 3.66 -12.14
N GLY A 66 -2.93 3.99 -12.60
CA GLY A 66 -3.21 4.38 -13.99
C GLY A 66 -3.44 3.24 -14.98
N SER A 67 -3.74 2.03 -14.52
CA SER A 67 -4.10 0.88 -15.36
C SER A 67 -5.40 1.12 -16.13
N GLU A 68 -5.37 0.79 -17.41
CA GLU A 68 -6.48 1.02 -18.33
C GLU A 68 -7.68 0.10 -18.07
N ILE A 69 -7.46 -1.07 -17.45
CA ILE A 69 -8.52 -2.07 -17.18
C ILE A 69 -9.67 -1.52 -16.33
N TRP A 70 -9.40 -0.50 -15.50
CA TRP A 70 -10.37 0.10 -14.58
C TRP A 70 -11.06 1.32 -15.19
N ARG A 71 -10.54 1.85 -16.30
CA ARG A 71 -11.02 3.09 -16.90
C ARG A 71 -12.36 2.82 -17.59
N GLY A 72 -13.41 3.48 -17.10
CA GLY A 72 -14.74 3.39 -17.72
C GLY A 72 -15.41 2.01 -17.58
N THR A 73 -14.90 1.16 -16.68
CA THR A 73 -15.48 -0.16 -16.41
C THR A 73 -16.18 -0.17 -15.06
N GLU A 74 -17.26 -0.94 -14.97
CA GLU A 74 -18.06 -1.10 -13.76
C GLU A 74 -18.15 -2.59 -13.41
N TRP A 75 -18.04 -2.89 -12.12
CA TRP A 75 -17.80 -4.25 -11.65
C TRP A 75 -18.76 -4.63 -10.53
N ARG A 76 -19.13 -5.91 -10.46
CA ARG A 76 -19.86 -6.48 -9.34
C ARG A 76 -18.86 -6.86 -8.25
N CYS A 77 -19.09 -6.38 -7.04
CA CYS A 77 -18.30 -6.70 -5.84
C CYS A 77 -19.21 -7.02 -4.66
N HIS A 78 -18.77 -7.92 -3.78
CA HIS A 78 -19.51 -8.23 -2.55
C HIS A 78 -19.16 -7.22 -1.44
N ARG A 79 -20.17 -6.65 -0.77
CA ARG A 79 -19.99 -5.61 0.26
C ARG A 79 -19.13 -6.07 1.45
N PHE A 80 -19.19 -7.35 1.82
CA PHE A 80 -18.35 -7.92 2.90
C PHE A 80 -16.84 -7.84 2.65
N ASP A 81 -16.43 -7.66 1.39
CA ASP A 81 -15.02 -7.51 1.02
C ASP A 81 -14.55 -6.05 1.05
N LEU A 82 -15.44 -5.12 1.41
CA LEU A 82 -15.22 -3.68 1.35
C LEU A 82 -15.38 -3.04 2.74
N ILE A 83 -14.54 -2.04 3.01
CA ILE A 83 -14.61 -1.21 4.22
C ILE A 83 -15.12 0.16 3.80
N SER A 84 -16.28 0.56 4.32
CA SER A 84 -16.86 1.88 4.03
C SER A 84 -16.06 2.99 4.69
N VAL A 85 -15.85 4.09 3.95
CA VAL A 85 -15.16 5.29 4.42
C VAL A 85 -15.99 6.54 4.13
N THR A 86 -15.81 7.58 4.94
CA THR A 86 -16.52 8.85 4.75
C THR A 86 -15.91 9.65 3.59
N PRO A 87 -16.68 10.57 2.97
CA PRO A 87 -16.17 11.45 1.92
C PRO A 87 -14.97 12.31 2.35
N GLU A 88 -14.87 12.66 3.63
CA GLU A 88 -13.77 13.44 4.20
C GLU A 88 -12.47 12.62 4.19
N VAL A 89 -12.51 11.41 4.75
CA VAL A 89 -11.36 10.50 4.80
C VAL A 89 -10.95 10.08 3.39
N TRP A 90 -11.94 9.85 2.51
CA TRP A 90 -11.73 9.47 1.12
C TRP A 90 -10.76 10.40 0.37
N LYS A 91 -10.81 11.72 0.63
CA LYS A 91 -9.92 12.70 -0.02
C LYS A 91 -8.44 12.43 0.25
N PHE A 92 -8.10 11.81 1.38
CA PHE A 92 -6.71 11.57 1.80
C PHE A 92 -6.19 10.20 1.40
N LEU A 93 -7.06 9.20 1.24
CA LEU A 93 -6.63 7.83 0.98
C LEU A 93 -5.81 7.64 -0.32
N PRO A 94 -6.09 8.33 -1.43
CA PRO A 94 -5.28 8.20 -2.65
C PRO A 94 -3.80 8.57 -2.45
N ALA A 95 -3.49 9.47 -1.51
CA ALA A 95 -2.12 9.90 -1.22
C ALA A 95 -1.33 8.85 -0.42
N VAL A 96 -2.01 7.93 0.28
CA VAL A 96 -1.38 6.86 1.05
C VAL A 96 -0.95 5.75 0.11
N SER A 97 0.36 5.62 -0.15
CA SER A 97 0.90 4.69 -1.15
C SER A 97 0.80 3.21 -0.75
N VAL A 98 0.89 2.91 0.55
CA VAL A 98 0.91 1.55 1.08
C VAL A 98 -0.53 1.01 1.21
N PRO A 99 -0.92 -0.05 0.47
CA PRO A 99 -2.29 -0.55 0.48
C PRO A 99 -2.77 -1.03 1.86
N GLN A 100 -1.88 -1.66 2.63
CA GLN A 100 -2.14 -2.12 3.99
C GLN A 100 -2.48 -0.95 4.92
N GLU A 101 -1.80 0.18 4.76
CA GLU A 101 -2.08 1.39 5.54
C GLU A 101 -3.43 2.00 5.19
N ARG A 102 -3.86 1.93 3.92
CA ARG A 102 -5.23 2.34 3.53
C ARG A 102 -6.28 1.47 4.21
N VAL A 103 -6.08 0.15 4.25
CA VAL A 103 -6.97 -0.77 4.97
C VAL A 103 -6.96 -0.50 6.47
N ARG A 104 -5.78 -0.25 7.06
CA ARG A 104 -5.64 0.11 8.47
C ARG A 104 -6.46 1.36 8.75
N LEU A 105 -6.18 2.48 8.09
CA LEU A 105 -6.90 3.75 8.27
C LEU A 105 -8.42 3.58 8.13
N ALA A 106 -8.89 2.85 7.11
CA ALA A 106 -10.32 2.60 6.91
C ALA A 106 -10.99 1.83 8.07
N ASN A 107 -10.26 0.96 8.77
CA ASN A 107 -10.76 0.25 9.95
C ASN A 107 -10.76 1.10 11.23
N TYR A 108 -9.80 2.03 11.37
CA TYR A 108 -9.67 2.89 12.54
C TYR A 108 -10.49 4.18 12.40
N LYS A 109 -11.82 4.05 12.41
CA LYS A 109 -12.76 5.18 12.22
C LYS A 109 -12.54 6.34 13.19
N HIS A 110 -12.37 6.04 14.48
CA HIS A 110 -12.13 7.06 15.50
C HIS A 110 -10.86 7.87 15.26
N LEU A 111 -9.76 7.22 14.84
CA LEU A 111 -8.54 7.93 14.49
C LEU A 111 -8.78 8.85 13.29
N CYS A 112 -9.51 8.36 12.28
CA CYS A 112 -9.85 9.18 11.12
C CYS A 112 -10.74 10.38 11.51
N GLU A 113 -11.74 10.19 12.35
CA GLU A 113 -12.60 11.27 12.86
C GLU A 113 -11.79 12.37 13.55
N GLU A 114 -10.83 11.98 14.40
CA GLU A 114 -9.90 12.94 15.03
C GLU A 114 -8.97 13.62 14.04
N LEU A 115 -8.46 12.88 13.05
CA LEU A 115 -7.60 13.48 12.03
C LEU A 115 -8.38 14.44 11.12
N MET A 116 -9.67 14.19 10.90
CA MET A 116 -10.54 15.07 10.10
C MET A 116 -11.00 16.32 10.86
N SER A 117 -10.86 16.37 12.19
CA SER A 117 -11.12 17.59 12.96
C SER A 117 -9.91 18.54 13.02
N LEU A 118 -8.74 18.09 12.57
CA LEU A 118 -7.52 18.91 12.52
C LEU A 118 -7.67 20.06 11.53
N VAL A 119 -7.16 21.23 11.93
CA VAL A 119 -7.15 22.45 11.12
C VAL A 119 -5.74 23.00 10.95
N ILE A 120 -5.60 23.97 10.04
CA ILE A 120 -4.33 24.69 9.87
C ILE A 120 -3.97 25.39 11.20
N ASN A 121 -2.69 25.32 11.53
CA ASN A 121 -2.02 25.75 12.77
C ASN A 121 -2.19 24.82 13.98
N ASP A 122 -2.89 23.68 13.85
CA ASP A 122 -2.85 22.66 14.89
C ASP A 122 -1.46 22.02 14.98
N THR A 123 -1.07 21.68 16.20
CA THR A 123 0.15 20.92 16.48
C THR A 123 -0.17 19.43 16.52
N VAL A 124 0.62 18.64 15.80
CA VAL A 124 0.45 17.19 15.66
C VAL A 124 1.76 16.46 15.86
N TRP A 125 1.65 15.15 16.12
CA TRP A 125 2.80 14.26 16.00
C TRP A 125 2.98 13.83 14.55
N TYR A 126 4.18 14.02 14.03
CA TYR A 126 4.60 13.52 12.73
C TYR A 126 5.56 12.34 12.88
N CYS A 127 5.34 11.28 12.11
CA CYS A 127 6.18 10.10 12.06
C CYS A 127 6.54 9.78 10.61
N ALA A 128 7.83 9.89 10.27
CA ALA A 128 8.30 9.68 8.90
C ALA A 128 8.10 8.24 8.43
N ASP A 129 8.37 7.29 9.31
CA ASP A 129 8.02 5.89 9.14
C ASP A 129 6.91 5.54 10.14
N PRO A 130 5.66 5.29 9.70
CA PRO A 130 4.56 4.92 10.59
C PRO A 130 4.84 3.69 11.47
N LEU A 131 5.80 2.84 11.09
CA LEU A 131 6.25 1.69 11.87
C LEU A 131 7.43 2.04 12.82
N GLY A 132 8.04 3.20 12.63
CA GLY A 132 9.15 3.68 13.43
C GLY A 132 8.72 4.28 14.77
N CYS A 133 9.69 4.40 15.68
CA CYS A 133 9.46 4.96 17.03
C CYS A 133 9.65 6.47 17.10
N THR A 134 10.35 7.07 16.14
CA THR A 134 10.73 8.49 16.18
C THR A 134 9.56 9.37 15.75
N LYS A 135 9.17 10.29 16.64
CA LYS A 135 8.10 11.25 16.40
C LYS A 135 8.61 12.65 16.58
N TYR A 136 8.13 13.56 15.76
CA TYR A 136 8.47 14.97 15.78
C TYR A 136 7.20 15.78 15.99
N LEU A 137 7.26 16.85 16.78
CA LEU A 137 6.19 17.82 16.82
C LEU A 137 6.21 18.63 15.53
N ALA A 138 5.03 18.83 14.95
CA ALA A 138 4.86 19.61 13.73
C ALA A 138 3.59 20.46 13.81
N ILE A 139 3.63 21.63 13.18
CA ILE A 139 2.48 22.49 12.99
C ILE A 139 1.94 22.28 11.57
N ILE A 140 0.63 22.08 11.45
CA ILE A 140 -0.03 22.00 10.15
C ILE A 140 -0.05 23.39 9.52
N LYS A 141 0.51 23.55 8.34
CA LYS A 141 0.52 24.80 7.56
C LYS A 141 -0.35 24.75 6.31
N TYR A 142 -0.68 23.54 5.85
CA TYR A 142 -1.48 23.33 4.66
C TYR A 142 -2.26 22.02 4.76
N ILE A 143 -3.48 21.99 4.21
CA ILE A 143 -4.28 20.77 4.05
C ILE A 143 -4.93 20.85 2.66
N GLY A 144 -4.60 19.92 1.77
CA GLY A 144 -5.17 19.95 0.42
C GLY A 144 -4.42 19.12 -0.61
N PRO A 145 -4.84 19.18 -1.88
CA PRO A 145 -4.22 18.45 -2.97
C PRO A 145 -2.86 19.05 -3.35
N VAL A 146 -1.91 18.18 -3.67
CA VAL A 146 -0.58 18.58 -4.18
C VAL A 146 -0.31 17.79 -5.46
N PRO A 147 -0.74 18.29 -6.64
CA PRO A 147 -0.70 17.53 -7.89
C PRO A 147 0.68 16.97 -8.25
N GLN A 148 1.76 17.64 -7.83
CA GLN A 148 3.14 17.20 -8.05
C GLN A 148 3.50 15.94 -7.24
N LEU A 149 2.79 15.64 -6.16
CA LEU A 149 3.00 14.44 -5.33
C LEU A 149 2.04 13.30 -5.66
N GLY A 150 0.95 13.59 -6.38
CA GLY A 150 -0.01 12.61 -6.83
C GLY A 150 -1.44 12.96 -6.44
N GLN A 151 -2.31 11.95 -6.51
CA GLN A 151 -3.72 12.09 -6.18
C GLN A 151 -3.93 12.13 -4.66
N GLY A 152 -5.00 12.81 -4.24
CA GLY A 152 -5.40 12.88 -2.85
C GLY A 152 -4.81 14.08 -2.10
N TYR A 153 -5.16 14.16 -0.82
CA TYR A 153 -4.82 15.28 0.04
C TYR A 153 -3.59 14.97 0.90
N TYR A 154 -2.81 16.02 1.11
CA TYR A 154 -1.60 16.02 1.93
C TYR A 154 -1.72 17.06 3.02
N PHE A 155 -1.00 16.84 4.10
CA PHE A 155 -0.76 17.83 5.14
C PHE A 155 0.62 18.44 4.90
N GLY A 156 0.68 19.77 4.77
CA GLY A 156 1.93 20.51 4.81
C GLY A 156 2.31 20.80 6.26
N LEU A 157 3.53 20.47 6.64
CA LEU A 157 4.02 20.47 8.00
C LEU A 157 5.26 21.35 8.14
N ASP A 158 5.30 22.09 9.25
CA ASP A 158 6.46 22.82 9.77
C ASP A 158 6.94 22.12 11.05
N LEU A 159 8.09 21.45 11.01
CA LEU A 159 8.57 20.62 12.11
C LEU A 159 9.32 21.50 13.11
N LEU A 160 9.03 21.32 14.40
CA LEU A 160 9.59 22.17 15.46
C LEU A 160 11.05 21.83 15.78
N GLU A 161 11.44 20.55 15.65
CA GLU A 161 12.71 20.03 16.18
C GLU A 161 13.56 19.26 15.16
N CYS A 162 13.09 19.11 13.91
CA CYS A 162 13.75 18.28 12.90
C CYS A 162 14.47 19.14 11.84
N GLN A 163 15.79 18.96 11.73
CA GLN A 163 16.61 19.61 10.70
C GLN A 163 16.96 18.69 9.51
N GLU A 164 16.37 17.49 9.44
CA GLU A 164 16.59 16.61 8.30
C GLU A 164 15.97 17.21 7.03
N SER A 165 16.76 17.23 5.95
CA SER A 165 16.32 17.74 4.67
C SER A 165 15.15 16.92 4.12
N SER A 166 14.12 17.62 3.63
CA SER A 166 12.96 16.96 3.02
C SER A 166 13.08 16.97 1.51
N LYS A 167 12.80 15.83 0.86
CA LYS A 167 12.67 15.78 -0.61
C LYS A 167 11.62 16.76 -1.14
N THR A 168 10.66 17.14 -0.30
CA THR A 168 9.58 18.08 -0.63
C THR A 168 9.85 19.52 -0.21
N ALA A 169 11.04 19.84 0.33
CA ALA A 169 11.37 21.15 0.89
C ALA A 169 11.29 22.31 -0.11
N LEU A 170 11.64 22.07 -1.37
CA LEU A 170 11.51 23.09 -2.42
C LEU A 170 10.06 23.27 -2.83
N LEU A 171 9.34 22.15 -3.01
CA LEU A 171 7.93 22.15 -3.39
C LEU A 171 7.05 22.81 -2.33
N SER A 172 7.32 22.59 -1.04
CA SER A 172 6.50 23.12 0.05
C SER A 172 6.43 24.65 0.06
N LYS A 173 7.48 25.33 -0.42
CA LYS A 173 7.53 26.80 -0.53
C LYS A 173 6.49 27.39 -1.48
N GLU A 174 5.95 26.60 -2.41
CA GLU A 174 4.86 27.01 -3.31
C GLU A 174 3.50 27.01 -2.60
N TYR A 175 3.37 26.31 -1.47
CA TYR A 175 2.11 26.06 -0.80
C TYR A 175 2.00 26.74 0.57
N PHE A 176 3.10 26.83 1.31
CA PHE A 176 3.11 27.43 2.64
C PHE A 176 4.51 27.92 3.04
N VAL A 177 4.53 28.82 4.03
CA VAL A 177 5.76 29.30 4.67
C VAL A 177 5.99 28.52 5.95
N SER A 178 7.19 27.96 6.09
CA SER A 178 7.66 27.30 7.31
C SER A 178 8.60 28.23 8.07
N THR A 179 8.46 28.27 9.40
CA THR A 179 9.25 29.13 10.28
C THR A 179 10.32 28.38 11.07
N HIS A 180 10.14 27.07 11.29
CA HIS A 180 11.02 26.29 12.16
C HIS A 180 11.94 25.35 11.38
N SER A 181 11.41 24.69 10.35
CA SER A 181 12.18 23.77 9.50
C SER A 181 11.92 23.98 8.02
N GLU A 182 12.59 23.19 7.18
CA GLU A 182 12.11 22.99 5.81
C GLU A 182 10.71 22.38 5.83
N GLY A 183 9.80 22.97 5.04
CA GLY A 183 8.42 22.50 4.94
C GLY A 183 8.33 21.12 4.29
N ARG A 184 7.39 20.30 4.75
CA ARG A 184 7.26 18.91 4.37
C ARG A 184 5.82 18.53 4.10
N PHE A 185 5.58 17.68 3.11
CA PHE A 185 4.28 17.03 2.95
C PHE A 185 4.25 15.66 3.61
N ALA A 186 3.11 15.35 4.22
CA ALA A 186 2.83 14.10 4.89
C ALA A 186 1.44 13.60 4.51
N THR A 187 1.27 12.28 4.53
CA THR A 187 -0.03 11.64 4.28
C THR A 187 -0.75 11.37 5.59
N LEU A 188 -2.02 10.96 5.51
CA LEU A 188 -2.82 10.61 6.68
C LEU A 188 -2.18 9.51 7.55
N SER A 189 -1.35 8.62 6.98
CA SER A 189 -0.69 7.56 7.75
C SER A 189 0.47 8.06 8.62
N ASN A 190 0.97 9.28 8.38
CA ASN A 190 2.15 9.83 9.03
C ASN A 190 1.84 10.79 10.19
N ILE A 191 0.56 11.08 10.44
CA ILE A 191 0.12 12.11 11.38
C ILE A 191 -0.73 11.51 12.48
N PHE A 192 -0.53 12.01 13.70
CA PHE A 192 -1.33 11.63 14.86
C PHE A 192 -1.76 12.87 15.64
N PRO A 193 -3.02 12.93 16.11
CA PRO A 193 -3.48 14.01 16.96
C PRO A 193 -2.62 14.13 18.22
N LEU A 194 -2.32 15.37 18.63
CA LEU A 194 -1.64 15.65 19.88
C LEU A 194 -2.65 15.57 21.03
N LYS A 195 -2.63 14.48 21.80
CA LYS A 195 -3.45 14.31 23.00
C LYS A 195 -2.64 14.52 24.28
N PRO A 196 -3.27 15.01 25.37
CA PRO A 196 -2.64 15.12 26.68
C PRO A 196 -2.12 13.77 27.20
N ASP A 197 -2.83 12.67 26.90
CA ASP A 197 -2.51 11.31 27.33
C ASP A 197 -1.50 10.59 26.39
N GLY A 198 -0.81 11.35 25.53
CA GLY A 198 0.07 10.81 24.50
C GLY A 198 -0.69 10.24 23.30
N PRO A 199 0.01 9.73 22.27
CA PRO A 199 -0.59 9.31 21.01
C PRO A 199 -1.47 8.05 21.19
N THR A 200 -2.74 8.25 21.53
CA THR A 200 -3.76 7.20 21.61
C THR A 200 -4.25 6.87 20.20
N GLY A 201 -3.47 6.08 19.46
CA GLY A 201 -3.85 5.67 18.11
C GLY A 201 -3.09 4.46 17.54
N LEU A 202 -2.03 3.99 18.21
CA LEU A 202 -1.16 2.91 17.70
C LEU A 202 -0.64 1.93 18.75
N ALA A 203 -1.15 1.96 19.98
CA ALA A 203 -0.81 0.95 20.98
C ALA A 203 -1.63 -0.33 20.75
N LYS A 204 -1.24 -1.07 19.70
CA LYS A 204 -1.37 -2.52 19.46
C LYS A 204 -1.45 -2.71 17.95
N ALA A 205 -0.30 -2.96 17.33
CA ALA A 205 -0.30 -3.68 16.06
C ALA A 205 -1.09 -4.99 16.30
N ASP A 206 -2.25 -5.11 15.67
CA ASP A 206 -2.94 -6.40 15.61
C ASP A 206 -1.95 -7.39 14.99
N LYS A 207 -1.53 -8.37 15.78
CA LYS A 207 -0.57 -9.41 15.40
C LYS A 207 -1.01 -10.26 14.20
N ASN A 208 -2.17 -9.97 13.61
CA ASN A 208 -2.79 -10.72 12.52
C ASN A 208 -2.42 -10.20 11.11
N TYR A 209 -1.75 -9.05 10.98
CA TYR A 209 -1.31 -8.53 9.67
C TYR A 209 0.21 -8.50 9.45
N LEU A 210 0.99 -9.04 10.39
CA LEU A 210 2.43 -9.13 10.25
C LEU A 210 2.80 -10.38 9.45
N ILE A 211 2.94 -10.25 8.13
CA ILE A 211 3.84 -11.16 7.41
C ILE A 211 5.23 -10.84 7.95
N LYS A 212 5.80 -11.78 8.72
CA LYS A 212 7.16 -11.70 9.23
C LYS A 212 8.13 -11.44 8.08
N ILE A 213 8.58 -10.20 7.94
CA ILE A 213 9.90 -9.92 7.41
C ILE A 213 10.77 -9.78 8.65
N GLU A 214 11.49 -10.84 8.99
CA GLU A 214 12.47 -10.80 10.06
C GLU A 214 13.61 -9.88 9.65
N THR A 215 13.63 -8.67 10.21
CA THR A 215 14.85 -7.91 10.40
C THR A 215 14.76 -7.28 11.79
N GLY A 216 15.24 -8.03 12.77
CA GLY A 216 15.39 -7.54 14.14
C GLY A 216 16.48 -6.48 14.17
N SER A 217 16.15 -5.28 14.63
CA SER A 217 17.11 -4.29 15.09
C SER A 217 16.72 -3.88 16.50
N ASN A 218 17.31 -4.55 17.48
CA ASN A 218 17.38 -4.08 18.85
C ASN A 218 18.77 -3.49 19.06
N CYS A 219 18.83 -2.20 19.32
CA CYS A 219 20.06 -1.50 19.68
C CYS A 219 20.45 -1.84 21.13
N THR A 220 21.56 -2.56 21.34
CA THR A 220 22.48 -2.39 22.49
C THR A 220 23.83 -3.01 22.16
N ASN A 221 24.89 -2.31 22.56
CA ASN A 221 26.28 -2.56 22.18
C ASN A 221 26.92 -3.82 22.80
N ASP A 222 27.98 -4.24 22.10
CA ASP A 222 29.23 -4.86 22.54
C ASP A 222 29.45 -6.39 22.56
N LYS A 223 30.55 -6.73 21.86
CA LYS A 223 31.43 -7.92 21.93
C LYS A 223 31.05 -9.15 21.11
N LYS A 224 31.73 -9.24 19.95
CA LYS A 224 32.25 -10.43 19.23
C LYS A 224 31.67 -11.79 19.66
N LYS A 225 30.89 -12.42 18.78
CA LYS A 225 31.02 -13.87 18.48
C LYS A 225 30.41 -14.23 17.12
N SER A 226 30.99 -15.28 16.56
CA SER A 226 31.03 -15.70 15.16
C SER A 226 29.72 -16.26 14.59
N VAL A 227 29.56 -16.04 13.29
CA VAL A 227 28.59 -16.68 12.39
C VAL A 227 28.96 -18.15 12.20
N LEU A 228 28.10 -19.05 12.68
CA LEU A 228 27.68 -20.35 12.14
C LEU A 228 26.95 -21.08 13.28
N ASP A 229 25.99 -21.94 12.92
CA ASP A 229 25.18 -22.79 13.81
C ASP A 229 23.91 -22.20 14.42
N THR A 230 22.84 -22.05 13.60
CA THR A 230 21.50 -22.52 14.02
C THR A 230 20.55 -22.70 12.82
N ILE A 231 20.57 -23.87 12.18
CA ILE A 231 19.42 -24.35 11.41
C ILE A 231 18.95 -25.65 12.08
N PRO A 232 17.78 -25.69 12.74
CA PRO A 232 17.24 -26.93 13.32
C PRO A 232 16.79 -27.91 12.22
N PRO A 233 17.15 -29.20 12.28
CA PRO A 233 16.87 -30.22 11.26
C PRO A 233 15.42 -30.74 11.24
N VAL A 234 14.43 -29.96 11.67
CA VAL A 234 13.05 -30.43 11.91
C VAL A 234 12.04 -30.06 10.80
N LEU A 235 12.48 -29.46 9.69
CA LEU A 235 11.58 -29.04 8.59
C LEU A 235 11.73 -29.82 7.29
N LEU A 236 12.42 -30.97 7.27
CA LEU A 236 12.63 -31.75 6.03
C LEU A 236 11.71 -32.98 5.87
N GLU A 237 10.88 -33.34 6.84
CA GLU A 237 10.13 -34.61 6.81
C GLU A 237 8.60 -34.50 6.62
N ARG A 238 8.06 -33.42 6.05
CA ARG A 238 6.59 -33.28 5.90
C ARG A 238 6.02 -33.18 4.48
N PHE A 239 6.77 -33.52 3.44
CA PHE A 239 6.27 -33.46 2.05
C PHE A 239 6.63 -34.68 1.18
N THR A 240 6.59 -35.90 1.72
CA THR A 240 6.75 -37.10 0.88
C THR A 240 5.68 -38.15 1.14
N THR A 241 4.44 -37.85 0.75
CA THR A 241 3.44 -38.84 0.30
C THR A 241 2.31 -38.13 -0.44
N PHE A 242 2.51 -37.82 -1.72
CA PHE A 242 1.41 -37.61 -2.66
C PHE A 242 1.41 -38.77 -3.65
N ASP A 243 0.31 -39.54 -3.64
CA ASP A 243 0.03 -40.63 -4.56
C ASP A 243 -0.59 -40.04 -5.85
N ASP A 244 0.17 -40.10 -6.96
CA ASP A 244 -0.15 -39.44 -8.24
C ASP A 244 -0.92 -40.35 -9.21
N ASN A 245 -1.65 -41.35 -8.71
CA ASN A 245 -2.33 -42.34 -9.55
C ASN A 245 -3.64 -41.86 -10.22
N LYS A 246 -3.88 -40.54 -10.35
CA LYS A 246 -5.06 -39.99 -11.05
C LYS A 246 -4.77 -38.78 -11.95
N ASN A 247 -3.56 -38.66 -12.49
CA ASN A 247 -3.28 -37.66 -13.52
C ASN A 247 -3.44 -38.28 -14.93
N ASN A 248 -4.39 -37.75 -15.72
CA ASN A 248 -4.77 -38.30 -17.03
C ASN A 248 -4.03 -37.64 -18.20
N ASN A 249 -2.83 -37.10 -17.99
CA ASN A 249 -1.96 -36.63 -19.07
C ASN A 249 -0.97 -37.73 -19.47
N ARG A 250 -1.50 -38.70 -20.22
CA ARG A 250 -0.70 -39.65 -20.98
C ARG A 250 -0.35 -39.00 -22.32
N ASP A 251 0.94 -39.05 -22.65
CA ASP A 251 1.58 -38.70 -23.93
C ASP A 251 2.06 -37.26 -24.11
N GLN A 252 3.26 -36.98 -23.59
CA GLN A 252 4.35 -36.45 -24.42
C GLN A 252 5.72 -36.92 -23.91
N ARG A 253 6.58 -37.26 -24.86
CA ARG A 253 7.73 -38.16 -24.78
C ARG A 253 8.86 -37.68 -23.86
N SER A 254 9.54 -38.69 -23.32
CA SER A 254 10.72 -38.70 -22.46
C SER A 254 12.07 -38.50 -23.18
N LEU A 255 13.07 -38.04 -22.39
CA LEU A 255 14.53 -38.34 -22.36
C LEU A 255 15.49 -37.13 -22.60
N PRO A 256 16.72 -37.10 -22.04
CA PRO A 256 17.19 -37.61 -20.73
C PRO A 256 18.08 -36.61 -19.94
N LYS A 257 18.38 -37.00 -18.69
CA LYS A 257 19.27 -36.38 -17.69
C LYS A 257 20.75 -36.41 -18.10
N GLU A 258 21.47 -35.31 -17.84
CA GLU A 258 22.90 -35.16 -17.48
C GLU A 258 23.01 -33.69 -17.01
N TYR A 259 23.67 -33.24 -15.94
CA TYR A 259 24.78 -33.74 -15.14
C TYR A 259 24.79 -32.93 -13.82
N LEU A 260 25.05 -33.56 -12.68
CA LEU A 260 25.30 -32.89 -11.39
C LEU A 260 26.62 -33.44 -10.86
N GLN A 261 27.66 -32.61 -10.83
CA GLN A 261 28.95 -32.79 -10.13
C GLN A 261 29.70 -31.45 -10.34
N SER A 262 30.42 -30.84 -9.40
CA SER A 262 30.82 -31.19 -8.04
C SER A 262 31.26 -29.88 -7.35
N MET A 263 31.15 -29.85 -6.03
CA MET A 263 31.66 -28.81 -5.15
C MET A 263 33.20 -28.71 -5.12
N LYS A 264 33.68 -27.48 -4.88
CA LYS A 264 34.82 -27.03 -4.03
C LYS A 264 36.26 -27.47 -4.33
N SER A 265 37.12 -26.49 -4.59
CA SER A 265 38.44 -26.24 -3.93
C SER A 265 39.11 -25.01 -4.58
N THR A 266 39.20 -23.88 -3.88
CA THR A 266 40.37 -23.31 -3.15
C THR A 266 41.50 -22.70 -3.99
N THR A 267 41.78 -21.44 -3.64
CA THR A 267 43.07 -20.73 -3.54
C THR A 267 43.85 -20.30 -4.79
N HIS A 268 43.98 -18.97 -4.85
CA HIS A 268 45.18 -18.14 -5.08
C HIS A 268 45.94 -18.16 -6.42
N GLU A 269 46.10 -16.92 -6.88
CA GLU A 269 47.30 -16.29 -7.41
C GLU A 269 47.64 -16.35 -8.91
N ASN A 270 47.56 -15.12 -9.44
CA ASN A 270 48.56 -14.42 -10.22
C ASN A 270 48.76 -14.71 -11.70
N ASP A 271 48.87 -13.56 -12.35
CA ASP A 271 49.67 -13.22 -13.50
C ASP A 271 49.15 -13.50 -14.91
N SER A 272 48.67 -12.38 -15.47
CA SER A 272 49.33 -11.70 -16.58
C SER A 272 49.19 -12.28 -17.99
N ASN A 273 48.97 -11.34 -18.92
CA ASN A 273 49.33 -11.39 -20.33
C ASN A 273 48.40 -12.20 -21.25
N VAL A 274 48.12 -11.83 -22.50
CA VAL A 274 48.26 -10.61 -23.30
C VAL A 274 47.67 -11.00 -24.68
N ILE A 275 46.94 -10.08 -25.31
CA ILE A 275 46.89 -9.87 -26.78
C ILE A 275 46.08 -10.83 -27.71
N LYS A 276 45.46 -10.14 -28.71
CA LYS A 276 44.97 -10.52 -30.06
C LYS A 276 43.66 -11.30 -30.11
N SER A 277 42.53 -10.71 -30.50
CA SER A 277 42.20 -10.01 -31.75
C SER A 277 42.33 -10.87 -33.03
N THR A 278 41.17 -10.94 -33.68
CA THR A 278 40.92 -10.90 -35.13
C THR A 278 40.81 -12.20 -35.94
N THR A 279 39.64 -12.27 -36.59
CA THR A 279 39.31 -12.81 -37.93
C THR A 279 39.29 -14.32 -38.11
N THR A 280 38.16 -14.83 -38.60
CA THR A 280 38.07 -15.21 -40.03
C THR A 280 36.62 -15.43 -40.47
N HIS A 281 36.41 -15.13 -41.76
CA HIS A 281 35.33 -15.61 -42.62
C HIS A 281 35.17 -17.13 -42.56
#